data_AF-A0A2G2IHA5-F1
#
_entry.id   AF-A0A2G2IHA5-F1
#
_cell.length_a   1.000
_cell.length_b   1.000
_cell.length_c   1.000
_cell.angle_alpha   90.00
_cell.angle_beta   90.00
_cell.angle_gamma   90.00
#
_symmetry.space_group_name_H-M   'P 1'
#
loop_
_entity.id
_entity.type
_entity.pdbx_description
1 polymer ?
#
loop_
_entity_poly.entity_id
_entity_poly.type
_entity_poly.pdbx_seq_one_letter_code
_entity_poly.pdbx_strand_id
1 'polypeptide(L)'
;MIQYKKVVVNLFLLLSLLVAQVVFITNSAYAYNTVYGNKVQLTDKQARALQSLNTERQSQTTKSLRLKITTLQDNQGQKYLGALVSRAELLPYLTQLQQVLGEDFTHYRALQVARDQQLFHLTLLSPREYQLADKAIVEQLLSADFNHSFSSQLNVTLLGLGKVVQDDNVSFFVVAQSADAQLIRQRFILSAKDFHITLGFNLSDIYGVKKDRSSLIDVKVKP
;
A
#
# COMPACT_ATOMS: atom_id res chain seq x y z
N MET A 1 -52.26 -16.62 5.32
CA MET A 1 -51.26 -16.68 6.43
C MET A 1 -49.80 -16.82 5.99
N ILE A 2 -49.49 -17.30 4.76
CA ILE A 2 -48.11 -17.55 4.30
C ILE A 2 -47.39 -16.30 3.76
N GLN A 3 -48.11 -15.38 3.12
CA GLN A 3 -47.54 -14.12 2.57
C GLN A 3 -47.00 -13.17 3.65
N TYR A 4 -47.68 -13.06 4.80
CA TYR A 4 -47.28 -12.19 5.91
C TYR A 4 -45.94 -12.62 6.54
N LYS A 5 -45.69 -13.95 6.64
CA LYS A 5 -44.42 -14.47 7.17
C LYS A 5 -43.22 -14.13 6.28
N LYS A 6 -43.38 -14.12 4.96
CA LYS A 6 -42.30 -13.77 4.01
C LYS A 6 -41.92 -12.28 4.09
N VAL A 7 -42.90 -11.39 4.24
CA VAL A 7 -42.66 -9.95 4.36
C VAL A 7 -41.93 -9.63 5.66
N VAL A 8 -42.30 -10.26 6.78
CA VAL A 8 -41.64 -10.06 8.08
C VAL A 8 -40.20 -10.59 8.07
N VAL A 9 -39.95 -11.74 7.43
CA VAL A 9 -38.59 -12.30 7.30
C VAL A 9 -37.69 -11.41 6.42
N ASN A 10 -38.22 -10.88 5.30
CA ASN A 10 -37.46 -9.95 4.45
C ASN A 10 -37.17 -8.62 5.14
N LEU A 11 -38.10 -8.10 5.95
CA LEU A 11 -37.88 -6.88 6.73
C LEU A 11 -36.82 -7.08 7.82
N PHE A 12 -36.81 -8.24 8.48
CA PHE A 12 -35.78 -8.60 9.45
C PHE A 12 -34.38 -8.75 8.81
N LEU A 13 -34.30 -9.33 7.60
CA LEU A 13 -33.05 -9.43 6.84
C LEU A 13 -32.51 -8.07 6.38
N LEU A 14 -33.39 -7.17 5.95
CA LEU A 14 -33.01 -5.79 5.59
C LEU A 14 -32.52 -5.01 6.82
N LEU A 15 -33.20 -5.16 7.96
CA LEU A 15 -32.82 -4.49 9.20
C LEU A 15 -31.49 -5.04 9.75
N SER A 16 -31.24 -6.35 9.65
CA SER A 16 -29.96 -6.94 10.08
C SER A 16 -28.80 -6.54 9.17
N LEU A 17 -29.04 -6.39 7.86
CA LEU A 17 -28.04 -5.87 6.91
C LEU A 17 -27.69 -4.40 7.21
N LEU A 18 -28.70 -3.58 7.55
CA LEU A 18 -28.51 -2.18 7.92
C LEU A 18 -27.71 -2.05 9.21
N VAL A 19 -28.02 -2.86 10.23
CA VAL A 19 -27.27 -2.90 11.49
C VAL A 19 -25.83 -3.34 11.26
N ALA A 20 -25.58 -4.34 10.41
CA ALA A 20 -24.23 -4.78 10.07
C ALA A 20 -23.41 -3.68 9.38
N GLN A 21 -24.02 -2.91 8.47
CA GLN A 21 -23.36 -1.77 7.82
C GLN A 21 -23.05 -0.64 8.82
N VAL A 22 -23.97 -0.32 9.73
CA VAL A 22 -23.75 0.70 10.77
C VAL A 22 -22.64 0.28 11.73
N VAL A 23 -22.59 -0.99 12.16
CA VAL A 23 -21.52 -1.54 13.01
C VAL A 23 -20.16 -1.51 12.31
N PHE A 24 -20.11 -1.74 11.00
CA PHE A 24 -18.86 -1.64 10.22
C PHE A 24 -18.35 -0.19 10.12
N ILE A 25 -19.26 0.77 9.93
CA ILE A 25 -18.93 2.21 9.86
C ILE A 25 -18.47 2.72 11.24
N THR A 26 -19.12 2.33 12.32
CA THR A 26 -18.72 2.77 13.67
C THR A 26 -17.39 2.15 14.08
N ASN A 27 -17.14 0.87 13.82
CA ASN A 27 -15.85 0.25 14.15
C ASN A 27 -14.67 0.86 13.37
N SER A 28 -14.88 1.23 12.11
CA SER A 28 -13.86 1.92 11.31
C SER A 28 -13.65 3.38 11.77
N ALA A 29 -14.70 4.09 12.19
CA ALA A 29 -14.60 5.41 12.80
C ALA A 29 -13.95 5.39 14.20
N TYR A 30 -14.22 4.37 15.02
CA TYR A 30 -13.55 4.17 16.31
C TYR A 30 -12.07 3.84 16.12
N ALA A 31 -11.72 2.95 15.19
CA ALA A 31 -10.32 2.66 14.87
C ALA A 31 -9.58 3.91 14.33
N TYR A 32 -10.25 4.73 13.52
CA TYR A 32 -9.73 6.04 13.09
C TYR A 32 -9.51 6.99 14.28
N ASN A 33 -10.50 7.16 15.15
CA ASN A 33 -10.40 8.06 16.30
C ASN A 33 -9.38 7.59 17.35
N THR A 34 -9.17 6.29 17.51
CA THR A 34 -8.20 5.76 18.50
C THR A 34 -6.76 5.93 17.99
N VAL A 35 -6.54 5.86 16.67
CA VAL A 35 -5.21 5.98 16.04
C VAL A 35 -4.85 7.44 15.70
N TYR A 36 -5.83 8.30 15.41
CA TYR A 36 -5.60 9.70 15.00
C TYR A 36 -6.16 10.76 15.97
N GLY A 37 -7.03 10.39 16.93
CA GLY A 37 -7.70 11.34 17.83
C GLY A 37 -6.88 11.72 19.07
N ASN A 38 -5.86 10.94 19.44
CA ASN A 38 -4.97 11.29 20.54
C ASN A 38 -3.79 12.12 20.03
N LYS A 39 -3.94 13.44 20.03
CA LYS A 39 -2.79 14.36 19.92
C LYS A 39 -1.95 14.24 21.18
N VAL A 40 -0.86 13.47 21.11
CA VAL A 40 0.18 13.50 22.13
C VAL A 40 0.74 14.93 22.19
N GLN A 41 0.49 15.63 23.28
CA GLN A 41 1.05 16.97 23.48
C GLN A 41 2.53 16.85 23.83
N LEU A 42 3.38 17.27 22.90
CA LEU A 42 4.82 17.35 23.12
C LEU A 42 5.13 18.59 23.95
N THR A 43 6.03 18.45 24.92
CA THR A 43 6.60 19.62 25.60
C THR A 43 7.45 20.45 24.63
N ASP A 44 7.62 21.75 24.89
CA ASP A 44 8.42 22.64 24.03
C ASP A 44 9.84 22.14 23.82
N LYS A 45 10.41 21.47 24.83
CA LYS A 45 11.74 20.86 24.75
C LYS A 45 11.77 19.64 23.83
N GLN A 46 10.71 18.82 23.82
CA GLN A 46 10.56 17.69 22.90
C GLN A 46 10.26 18.17 21.48
N ALA A 47 9.44 19.21 21.32
CA ALA A 47 9.16 19.82 20.02
C ALA A 47 10.41 20.40 19.38
N ARG A 48 11.24 21.12 20.15
CA ARG A 48 12.53 21.66 19.68
C ARG A 48 13.54 20.56 19.35
N ALA A 49 13.61 19.50 20.15
CA ALA A 49 14.47 18.34 19.86
C ALA A 49 14.04 17.59 18.59
N LEU A 50 12.72 17.44 18.36
CA LEU A 50 12.18 16.88 17.11
C LEU A 50 12.47 17.77 15.90
N GLN A 51 12.35 19.10 16.06
CA GLN A 51 12.69 20.07 15.01
C GLN A 51 14.19 20.06 14.67
N SER A 52 15.08 19.96 15.67
CA SER A 52 16.52 19.85 15.41
C SER A 52 16.89 18.54 14.73
N LEU A 53 16.24 17.42 15.09
CA LEU A 53 16.41 16.13 14.41
C LEU A 53 15.88 16.12 12.96
N ASN A 54 14.88 16.94 12.65
CA ASN A 54 14.33 17.07 11.30
C ASN A 54 15.16 18.02 10.41
N THR A 55 15.77 19.06 10.99
CA THR A 55 16.58 20.04 10.26
C THR A 55 17.92 19.44 9.79
N GLU A 56 18.48 18.49 10.53
CA GLU A 56 19.72 17.79 10.12
C GLU A 56 19.48 16.64 9.12
N ARG A 57 18.23 16.25 8.85
CA ARG A 57 17.85 15.14 7.93
C ARG A 57 17.32 15.60 6.57
N GLN A 58 17.58 16.83 6.16
CA GLN A 58 17.21 17.34 4.82
C GLN A 58 18.15 16.90 3.69
N SER A 59 18.98 15.87 3.92
CA SER A 59 19.49 15.02 2.84
C SER A 59 18.55 13.84 2.70
N GLN A 60 17.96 13.62 1.52
CA GLN A 60 17.07 12.49 1.20
C GLN A 60 17.74 11.16 1.57
N THR A 61 17.56 10.72 2.81
CA THR A 61 18.04 9.44 3.31
C THR A 61 17.15 8.36 2.73
N THR A 62 17.59 7.81 1.59
CA THR A 62 16.93 6.67 0.95
C THR A 62 16.85 5.52 1.95
N LYS A 63 15.63 5.04 2.23
CA LYS A 63 15.38 4.00 3.24
C LYS A 63 15.44 2.62 2.58
N SER A 64 16.30 1.74 3.08
CA SER A 64 16.40 0.36 2.58
C SER A 64 15.69 -0.61 3.52
N LEU A 65 14.90 -1.51 2.95
CA LEU A 65 14.08 -2.51 3.62
C LEU A 65 14.47 -3.91 3.16
N ARG A 66 14.42 -4.88 4.06
CA ARG A 66 14.51 -6.30 3.71
C ARG A 66 13.13 -6.93 3.83
N LEU A 67 12.50 -7.22 2.71
CA LEU A 67 11.11 -7.68 2.66
C LEU A 67 11.02 -9.14 2.27
N LYS A 68 10.14 -9.91 2.91
CA LYS A 68 9.89 -11.31 2.56
C LYS A 68 8.95 -11.39 1.35
N ILE A 69 9.32 -12.19 0.37
CA ILE A 69 8.46 -12.53 -0.77
C ILE A 69 7.36 -13.47 -0.28
N THR A 70 6.13 -13.20 -0.69
CA THR A 70 4.97 -14.02 -0.37
C THR A 70 4.01 -14.08 -1.55
N THR A 71 3.15 -15.09 -1.54
CA THR A 71 1.95 -15.09 -2.37
C THR A 71 0.93 -14.14 -1.74
N LEU A 72 0.32 -13.31 -2.58
CA LEU A 72 -0.77 -12.40 -2.25
C LEU A 72 -1.98 -12.73 -3.13
N GLN A 73 -3.14 -12.17 -2.80
CA GLN A 73 -4.38 -12.38 -3.51
C GLN A 73 -5.08 -11.04 -3.74
N ASP A 74 -5.61 -10.80 -4.94
CA ASP A 74 -6.37 -9.59 -5.24
C ASP A 74 -7.84 -9.71 -4.80
N ASN A 75 -8.61 -8.66 -5.01
CA ASN A 75 -10.04 -8.63 -4.67
C ASN A 75 -10.92 -9.57 -5.52
N GLN A 76 -10.38 -10.15 -6.59
CA GLN A 76 -11.02 -11.16 -7.43
C GLN A 76 -10.58 -12.59 -7.10
N GLY A 77 -9.70 -12.75 -6.11
CA GLY A 77 -9.17 -14.05 -5.72
C GLY A 77 -7.97 -14.52 -6.55
N GLN A 78 -7.45 -13.71 -7.46
CA GLN A 78 -6.30 -14.08 -8.28
C GLN A 78 -5.01 -13.95 -7.48
N LYS A 79 -4.17 -14.99 -7.55
CA LYS A 79 -2.88 -15.03 -6.85
C LYS A 79 -1.81 -14.27 -7.61
N TYR A 80 -0.91 -13.65 -6.86
CA TYR A 80 0.25 -12.94 -7.40
C TYR A 80 1.43 -12.98 -6.43
N LEU A 81 2.64 -12.63 -6.88
CA LEU A 81 3.82 -12.52 -5.99
C LEU A 81 4.09 -11.07 -5.64
N GLY A 82 4.35 -10.83 -4.37
CA GLY A 82 4.78 -9.53 -3.88
C GLY A 82 5.50 -9.64 -2.56
N ALA A 83 5.76 -8.48 -1.96
CA ALA A 83 6.34 -8.38 -0.64
C ALA A 83 5.55 -7.35 0.18
N LEU A 84 5.11 -7.75 1.36
CA LEU A 84 4.35 -6.88 2.25
C LEU A 84 5.26 -5.81 2.85
N VAL A 85 4.73 -4.59 2.97
CA VAL A 85 5.41 -3.46 3.60
C VAL A 85 4.58 -2.99 4.77
N SER A 86 5.22 -2.85 5.94
CA SER A 86 4.49 -2.40 7.12
C SER A 86 4.10 -0.92 6.98
N ARG A 87 2.95 -0.56 7.54
CA ARG A 87 2.52 0.84 7.61
C ARG A 87 3.56 1.72 8.34
N ALA A 88 4.25 1.17 9.33
CA ALA A 88 5.29 1.89 10.07
C ALA A 88 6.47 2.27 9.15
N GLU A 89 6.83 1.41 8.20
CA GLU A 89 7.88 1.73 7.23
C GLU A 89 7.48 2.90 6.32
N LEU A 90 6.18 3.01 6.03
CA LEU A 90 5.60 3.99 5.11
C LEU A 90 5.10 5.27 5.77
N LEU A 91 5.14 5.37 7.10
CA LEU A 91 4.59 6.49 7.84
C LEU A 91 5.08 7.86 7.33
N PRO A 92 6.38 8.08 7.06
CA PRO A 92 6.85 9.37 6.55
C PRO A 92 6.20 9.76 5.22
N TYR A 93 6.01 8.80 4.30
CA TYR A 93 5.39 9.04 3.00
C TYR A 93 3.87 9.22 3.10
N LEU A 94 3.22 8.52 4.03
CA LEU A 94 1.81 8.72 4.33
C LEU A 94 1.55 10.12 4.92
N THR A 95 2.44 10.61 5.78
CA THR A 95 2.39 11.98 6.29
C THR A 95 2.57 13.00 5.16
N GLN A 96 3.56 12.81 4.28
CA GLN A 96 3.74 13.65 3.09
C GLN A 96 2.50 13.63 2.20
N LEU A 97 1.91 12.46 1.96
CA LEU A 97 0.69 12.33 1.17
C LEU A 97 -0.48 13.08 1.80
N GLN A 98 -0.64 13.00 3.12
CA GLN A 98 -1.66 13.74 3.85
C GLN A 98 -1.48 15.26 3.74
N GLN A 99 -0.23 15.74 3.75
CA GLN A 99 0.06 17.16 3.53
C GLN A 99 -0.29 17.61 2.11
N VAL A 100 -0.04 16.76 1.10
CA VAL A 100 -0.34 17.06 -0.30
C VAL A 100 -1.86 17.06 -0.58
N LEU A 101 -2.59 16.10 0.00
CA LEU A 101 -4.02 15.91 -0.28
C LEU A 101 -4.95 16.69 0.66
N GLY A 102 -4.50 17.04 1.86
CA GLY A 102 -5.35 17.69 2.86
C GLY A 102 -6.60 16.86 3.16
N GLU A 103 -7.76 17.44 2.93
CA GLU A 103 -9.07 16.82 3.19
C GLU A 103 -9.34 15.59 2.30
N ASP A 104 -8.77 15.55 1.09
CA ASP A 104 -8.95 14.44 0.15
C ASP A 104 -8.17 13.17 0.55
N PHE A 105 -7.27 13.27 1.54
CA PHE A 105 -6.42 12.14 1.96
C PHE A 105 -7.24 10.88 2.26
N THR A 106 -8.32 11.04 3.03
CA THR A 106 -9.19 9.92 3.43
C THR A 106 -9.84 9.26 2.22
N HIS A 107 -10.28 10.05 1.24
CA HIS A 107 -10.90 9.54 0.01
C HIS A 107 -9.92 8.68 -0.80
N TYR A 108 -8.73 9.21 -1.07
CA TYR A 108 -7.69 8.50 -1.83
C TYR A 108 -7.24 7.21 -1.13
N ARG A 109 -7.14 7.25 0.21
CA ARG A 109 -6.78 6.08 1.02
C ARG A 109 -7.86 5.01 1.00
N ALA A 110 -9.14 5.39 1.07
CA ALA A 110 -10.26 4.45 1.07
C ALA A 110 -10.29 3.60 -0.21
N LEU A 111 -10.01 4.20 -1.35
CA LEU A 111 -9.95 3.50 -2.64
C LEU A 111 -8.80 2.48 -2.69
N GLN A 112 -7.61 2.84 -2.22
CA GLN A 112 -6.50 1.88 -2.11
C GLN A 112 -6.82 0.75 -1.13
N VAL A 113 -7.42 1.08 0.02
CA VAL A 113 -7.82 0.10 1.03
C VAL A 113 -8.81 -0.92 0.47
N ALA A 114 -9.81 -0.45 -0.28
CA ALA A 114 -10.82 -1.32 -0.89
C ALA A 114 -10.22 -2.28 -1.92
N ARG A 115 -9.24 -1.81 -2.69
CA ARG A 115 -8.56 -2.63 -3.70
C ARG A 115 -7.57 -3.63 -3.10
N ASP A 116 -6.74 -3.18 -2.15
CA ASP A 116 -5.60 -3.95 -1.64
C ASP A 116 -5.86 -4.60 -0.28
N GLN A 117 -7.11 -4.66 0.16
CA GLN A 117 -7.49 -5.31 1.43
C GLN A 117 -6.74 -4.70 2.63
N GLN A 118 -6.57 -3.37 2.64
CA GLN A 118 -5.81 -2.60 3.66
C GLN A 118 -4.29 -2.84 3.69
N LEU A 119 -3.76 -3.71 2.82
CA LEU A 119 -2.33 -4.04 2.80
C LEU A 119 -1.54 -3.04 1.96
N PHE A 120 -0.30 -2.81 2.35
CA PHE A 120 0.70 -2.21 1.48
C PHE A 120 1.65 -3.28 1.01
N HIS A 121 1.94 -3.26 -0.29
CA HIS A 121 2.81 -4.26 -0.88
C HIS A 121 3.54 -3.70 -2.09
N LEU A 122 4.68 -4.33 -2.38
CA LEU A 122 5.38 -4.19 -3.65
C LEU A 122 5.03 -5.41 -4.51
N THR A 123 4.51 -5.19 -5.71
CA THR A 123 4.16 -6.28 -6.64
C THR A 123 5.37 -6.72 -7.45
N LEU A 124 5.79 -7.98 -7.26
CA LEU A 124 6.89 -8.59 -8.00
C LEU A 124 6.41 -9.17 -9.35
N LEU A 125 5.37 -10.01 -9.29
CA LEU A 125 4.61 -10.51 -10.43
C LEU A 125 3.15 -10.10 -10.24
N SER A 126 2.52 -9.54 -11.26
CA SER A 126 1.07 -9.30 -11.33
C SER A 126 0.28 -10.62 -11.41
N PRO A 127 -1.05 -10.61 -11.21
CA PRO A 127 -1.86 -11.83 -11.36
C PRO A 127 -1.67 -12.55 -12.69
N ARG A 128 -1.64 -11.80 -13.81
CA ARG A 128 -1.41 -12.36 -15.15
C ARG A 128 -0.01 -12.96 -15.29
N GLU A 129 1.02 -12.24 -14.84
CA GLU A 129 2.40 -12.77 -14.86
C GLU A 129 2.53 -14.01 -13.98
N TYR A 130 1.88 -14.02 -12.81
CA TYR A 130 1.87 -15.16 -11.90
C TYR A 130 1.21 -16.38 -12.54
N GLN A 131 0.07 -16.24 -13.20
CA GLN A 131 -0.62 -17.35 -13.87
C GLN A 131 0.28 -18.05 -14.89
N LEU A 132 1.08 -17.29 -15.63
CA LEU A 132 1.97 -17.78 -16.68
C LEU A 132 3.35 -18.21 -16.16
N ALA A 133 3.70 -17.88 -14.92
CA ALA A 133 4.99 -18.20 -14.32
C ALA A 133 5.15 -19.70 -14.05
N ASP A 134 6.38 -20.19 -14.24
CA ASP A 134 6.80 -21.54 -13.84
C ASP A 134 6.63 -21.73 -12.33
N LYS A 135 5.79 -22.70 -11.94
CA LYS A 135 5.44 -22.96 -10.54
C LYS A 135 6.59 -23.54 -9.74
N ALA A 136 7.50 -24.30 -10.36
CA ALA A 136 8.66 -24.83 -9.67
C ALA A 136 9.60 -23.69 -9.22
N ILE A 137 9.78 -22.67 -10.07
CA ILE A 137 10.57 -21.49 -9.71
C ILE A 137 9.86 -20.67 -8.61
N VAL A 138 8.53 -20.54 -8.68
CA VAL A 138 7.75 -19.87 -7.62
C VAL A 138 7.91 -20.59 -6.28
N GLU A 139 7.81 -21.91 -6.25
CA GLU A 139 7.97 -22.71 -5.04
C GLU A 139 9.37 -22.59 -4.45
N GLN A 140 10.41 -22.60 -5.30
CA GLN A 140 11.80 -22.37 -4.89
C GLN A 140 12.02 -20.97 -4.29
N LEU A 141 11.37 -19.93 -4.82
CA LEU A 141 11.47 -18.57 -4.26
C LEU A 141 10.78 -18.42 -2.91
N LEU A 142 9.75 -19.23 -2.67
CA LEU A 142 8.95 -19.18 -1.43
C LEU A 142 9.49 -20.11 -0.34
N SER A 143 10.40 -21.05 -0.68
CA SER A 143 10.98 -21.96 0.30
C SER A 143 11.89 -21.21 1.29
N ALA A 144 11.89 -21.68 2.53
CA ALA A 144 12.68 -21.08 3.61
C ALA A 144 14.15 -21.57 3.61
N ASP A 145 14.47 -22.58 2.79
CA ASP A 145 15.74 -23.30 2.85
C ASP A 145 16.85 -22.53 2.10
N PHE A 146 17.75 -21.99 2.91
CA PHE A 146 18.85 -21.09 2.58
C PHE A 146 20.02 -21.76 1.81
N ASN A 147 19.80 -22.90 1.16
CA ASN A 147 20.87 -23.70 0.54
C ASN A 147 20.92 -23.64 -0.99
N HIS A 148 20.01 -22.91 -1.63
CA HIS A 148 20.06 -22.66 -3.07
C HIS A 148 20.15 -21.16 -3.35
N SER A 149 20.61 -20.81 -4.55
CA SER A 149 21.04 -19.49 -5.04
C SER A 149 19.96 -18.38 -5.07
N PHE A 150 18.96 -18.43 -4.18
CA PHE A 150 17.79 -17.57 -4.11
C PHE A 150 17.46 -17.22 -2.66
N SER A 151 17.29 -15.92 -2.39
CA SER A 151 16.72 -15.47 -1.13
C SER A 151 15.21 -15.31 -1.29
N SER A 152 14.43 -15.82 -0.34
CA SER A 152 13.00 -15.49 -0.19
C SER A 152 12.77 -14.05 0.32
N GLN A 153 13.81 -13.22 0.26
CA GLN A 153 13.81 -11.83 0.70
C GLN A 153 14.36 -10.91 -0.39
N LEU A 154 13.83 -9.69 -0.43
CA LEU A 154 14.21 -8.62 -1.35
C LEU A 154 14.83 -7.48 -0.56
N ASN A 155 15.96 -6.96 -1.02
CA ASN A 155 16.43 -5.65 -0.63
C ASN A 155 15.69 -4.60 -1.48
N VAL A 156 14.94 -3.72 -0.82
CA VAL A 156 14.12 -2.69 -1.46
C VAL A 156 14.49 -1.32 -0.91
N THR A 157 14.90 -0.40 -1.77
CA THR A 157 15.18 0.99 -1.42
C THR A 157 13.98 1.86 -1.78
N LEU A 158 13.42 2.55 -0.79
CA LEU A 158 12.37 3.55 -0.95
C LEU A 158 12.99 4.92 -1.25
N LEU A 159 12.61 5.51 -2.37
CA LEU A 159 13.22 6.75 -2.88
C LEU A 159 12.46 8.01 -2.48
N GLY A 160 11.13 7.95 -2.49
CA GLY A 160 10.31 9.15 -2.27
C GLY A 160 8.85 8.96 -2.66
N LEU A 161 8.03 9.96 -2.33
CA LEU A 161 6.64 10.04 -2.79
C LEU A 161 6.64 10.37 -4.29
N GLY A 162 5.97 9.53 -5.06
CA GLY A 162 5.72 9.70 -6.48
C GLY A 162 4.26 10.00 -6.76
N LYS A 163 4.02 10.67 -7.89
CA LYS A 163 2.71 11.01 -8.40
C LYS A 163 2.67 10.79 -9.91
N VAL A 164 1.58 10.23 -10.39
CA VAL A 164 1.21 10.26 -11.82
C VAL A 164 -0.22 10.75 -11.97
N VAL A 165 -0.47 11.41 -13.10
CA VAL A 165 -1.78 11.92 -13.50
C VAL A 165 -2.02 11.46 -14.92
N GLN A 166 -3.19 10.88 -15.18
CA GLN A 166 -3.64 10.50 -16.50
C GLN A 166 -5.14 10.73 -16.57
N ASP A 167 -5.56 11.61 -17.47
CA ASP A 167 -6.94 12.10 -17.54
C ASP A 167 -7.38 12.64 -16.16
N ASP A 168 -8.54 12.22 -15.66
CA ASP A 168 -9.06 12.58 -14.33
C ASP A 168 -8.53 11.70 -13.18
N ASN A 169 -7.74 10.67 -13.51
CA ASN A 169 -7.13 9.79 -12.51
C ASN A 169 -5.83 10.38 -11.99
N VAL A 170 -5.61 10.20 -10.69
CA VAL A 170 -4.37 10.57 -10.00
C VAL A 170 -3.95 9.40 -9.14
N SER A 171 -2.68 9.01 -9.18
CA SER A 171 -2.16 7.97 -8.30
C SER A 171 -0.91 8.43 -7.57
N PHE A 172 -0.89 8.17 -6.26
CA PHE A 172 0.23 8.42 -5.37
C PHE A 172 0.80 7.11 -4.86
N PHE A 173 2.12 7.03 -4.83
CA PHE A 173 2.85 5.81 -4.48
C PHE A 173 4.24 6.15 -3.96
N VAL A 174 4.88 5.23 -3.25
CA VAL A 174 6.31 5.33 -2.96
C VAL A 174 7.08 4.73 -4.12
N VAL A 175 7.97 5.50 -4.74
CA VAL A 175 8.90 4.97 -5.74
C VAL A 175 9.91 4.07 -5.04
N ALA A 176 10.08 2.86 -5.56
CA ALA A 176 10.98 1.86 -4.99
C ALA A 176 11.96 1.32 -6.03
N GLN A 177 13.12 0.86 -5.56
CA GLN A 177 14.12 0.17 -6.37
C GLN A 177 14.54 -1.11 -5.68
N SER A 178 14.76 -2.17 -6.47
CA SER A 178 15.29 -3.44 -5.96
C SER A 178 15.96 -4.20 -7.09
N ALA A 179 17.29 -4.34 -7.00
CA ALA A 179 18.06 -5.15 -7.95
C ALA A 179 17.65 -6.62 -7.86
N ASP A 180 17.42 -7.13 -6.64
CA ASP A 180 16.96 -8.50 -6.38
C ASP A 180 15.64 -8.77 -7.12
N ALA A 181 14.68 -7.84 -7.03
CA ALA A 181 13.40 -7.98 -7.69
C ALA A 181 13.52 -7.95 -9.22
N GLN A 182 14.41 -7.12 -9.79
CA GLN A 182 14.67 -7.15 -11.23
C GLN A 182 15.30 -8.47 -11.67
N LEU A 183 16.27 -8.98 -10.91
CA LEU A 183 16.91 -10.26 -11.21
C LEU A 183 15.91 -11.42 -11.17
N ILE A 184 15.00 -11.42 -10.19
CA ILE A 184 13.93 -12.43 -10.14
C ILE A 184 13.02 -12.32 -11.36
N ARG A 185 12.61 -11.11 -11.76
CA ARG A 185 11.80 -10.91 -12.97
C ARG A 185 12.50 -11.45 -14.22
N GLN A 186 13.81 -11.22 -14.37
CA GLN A 186 14.59 -11.75 -15.48
C GLN A 186 14.59 -13.28 -15.54
N ARG A 187 14.62 -13.97 -14.39
CA ARG A 187 14.54 -15.44 -14.34
C ARG A 187 13.18 -15.98 -14.79
N PHE A 188 12.11 -15.20 -14.63
CA PHE A 188 10.81 -15.48 -15.22
C PHE A 188 10.69 -15.00 -16.68
N ILE A 189 11.77 -14.52 -17.30
CA ILE A 189 11.79 -13.97 -18.66
C ILE A 189 10.82 -12.77 -18.77
N LEU A 190 10.64 -12.03 -17.68
CA LEU A 190 9.81 -10.83 -17.63
C LEU A 190 10.67 -9.60 -17.85
N SER A 191 10.08 -8.60 -18.50
CA SER A 191 10.71 -7.28 -18.67
C SER A 191 10.96 -6.60 -17.33
N ALA A 192 11.94 -5.70 -17.32
CA ALA A 192 12.17 -4.80 -16.19
C ALA A 192 10.91 -3.97 -15.90
N LYS A 193 10.69 -3.65 -14.62
CA LYS A 193 9.49 -2.95 -14.15
C LYS A 193 9.82 -1.86 -13.15
N ASP A 194 9.05 -0.78 -13.18
CA ASP A 194 9.08 0.26 -12.16
C ASP A 194 8.40 -0.25 -10.88
N PHE A 195 9.20 -0.47 -9.83
CA PHE A 195 8.68 -0.89 -8.54
C PHE A 195 8.15 0.31 -7.77
N HIS A 196 7.00 0.11 -7.15
CA HIS A 196 6.34 1.11 -6.35
C HIS A 196 5.42 0.46 -5.32
N ILE A 197 5.03 1.23 -4.32
CA ILE A 197 4.05 0.83 -3.30
C ILE A 197 2.91 1.85 -3.35
N THR A 198 1.73 1.43 -3.79
CA THR A 198 0.60 2.36 -3.94
C THR A 198 0.12 2.87 -2.58
N LEU A 199 -0.01 4.18 -2.46
CA LEU A 199 -0.49 4.86 -1.25
C LEU A 199 -1.89 5.43 -1.41
N GLY A 200 -2.42 5.60 -2.62
CA GLY A 200 -3.76 6.16 -2.80
C GLY A 200 -3.96 6.59 -4.24
N PHE A 201 -5.22 6.69 -4.66
CA PHE A 201 -5.56 7.16 -5.99
C PHE A 201 -6.97 7.75 -6.03
N ASN A 202 -7.22 8.59 -7.03
CA ASN A 202 -8.55 9.10 -7.38
C ASN A 202 -9.18 8.19 -8.43
N LEU A 203 -10.42 7.76 -8.21
CA LEU A 203 -11.22 6.84 -9.05
C LEU A 203 -10.59 5.44 -9.26
N SER A 204 -9.39 5.36 -9.86
CA SER A 204 -8.66 4.13 -10.12
C SER A 204 -7.14 4.34 -10.11
N ASP A 205 -6.37 3.26 -9.87
CA ASP A 205 -4.92 3.31 -10.04
C ASP A 205 -4.56 3.32 -11.53
N ILE A 206 -3.49 4.04 -11.86
CA ILE A 206 -3.00 4.19 -13.22
C ILE A 206 -1.96 3.11 -13.52
N TYR A 207 -2.16 2.38 -14.60
CA TYR A 207 -1.27 1.32 -15.08
C TYR A 207 -0.65 1.69 -16.44
N GLY A 208 0.44 1.04 -16.82
CA GLY A 208 1.08 1.23 -18.14
C GLY A 208 1.86 2.54 -18.31
N VAL A 209 1.97 3.34 -17.26
CA VAL A 209 2.79 4.56 -17.21
C VAL A 209 4.06 4.36 -16.40
N LYS A 210 5.06 5.21 -16.61
CA LYS A 210 6.28 5.21 -15.80
C LYS A 210 5.97 5.60 -14.36
N LYS A 211 6.51 4.82 -13.42
CA LYS A 211 6.42 5.04 -11.96
C LYS A 211 7.81 4.98 -11.32
N ASP A 212 8.81 5.44 -12.06
CA ASP A 212 10.22 5.49 -11.67
C ASP A 212 10.59 6.83 -10.98
N ARG A 213 11.89 7.13 -10.89
CA ARG A 213 12.43 8.37 -10.32
C ARG A 213 11.87 9.64 -10.97
N SER A 214 11.46 9.62 -12.24
CA SER A 214 10.89 10.79 -12.90
C SER A 214 9.50 11.15 -12.39
N SER A 215 8.85 10.26 -11.62
CA SER A 215 7.55 10.51 -11.01
C SER A 215 7.63 11.11 -9.60
N LEU A 216 8.84 11.25 -9.05
CA LEU A 216 9.06 11.83 -7.71
C LEU A 216 8.58 13.28 -7.66
N ILE A 217 7.88 13.62 -6.56
CA ILE A 217 7.44 14.99 -6.30
C ILE A 217 8.22 15.60 -5.14
N ASP A 218 8.50 16.90 -5.24
CA ASP A 218 9.09 17.69 -4.16
C ASP A 218 7.98 18.13 -3.21
N VAL A 219 7.93 17.52 -2.02
CA VAL A 219 7.00 17.93 -0.97
C VAL A 219 7.70 19.00 -0.14
N LYS A 220 7.58 20.26 -0.60
CA LYS A 220 8.03 21.39 0.21
C LYS A 220 7.17 21.46 1.46
N VAL A 221 7.78 21.14 2.61
CA VAL A 221 7.17 21.36 3.91
C VAL A 221 6.94 22.87 4.02
N LYS A 222 5.68 23.33 3.96
CA LYS A 222 5.37 24.70 4.34
C LYS A 222 5.82 24.88 5.80
N PRO A 223 6.64 25.89 6.10
CA PRO A 223 7.14 26.13 7.45
C PRO A 223 5.99 26.37 8.44
#